data_AF-A0A2H9ZSQ4-F1
#
_entry.id   AF-A0A2H9ZSQ4-F1
#
_cell.length_a   1.000
_cell.length_b   1.000
_cell.length_c   1.000
_cell.angle_alpha   90.00
_cell.angle_beta   90.00
_cell.angle_gamma   90.00
#
_symmetry.space_group_name_H-M   'P 1'
#
loop_
_entity.id
_entity.type
_entity.pdbx_description
1 polymer ?
#
loop_
_entity_poly.entity_id
_entity_poly.type
_entity_poly.pdbx_seq_one_letter_code
_entity_poly.pdbx_strand_id
1 'polypeptide(L)' 'MKNYKWILVAVDYFTKWIEAKPLAQPSAQNVKSFLWANIVCRYGIPMVIITDNGTTFANRRIHDFCGEH' A
#
# COMPACT_ATOMS: atom_id res chain seq x y z
N MET A 1 20.56 11.61 -7.31
CA MET A 1 19.16 12.04 -7.08
C MET A 1 18.25 10.84 -7.30
N LYS A 2 17.32 10.52 -6.39
CA LYS A 2 16.35 9.43 -6.62
C LYS A 2 15.31 9.93 -7.62
N ASN A 3 15.15 9.22 -8.74
CA ASN A 3 14.15 9.54 -9.76
C ASN A 3 12.83 8.83 -9.39
N TYR A 4 11.85 9.60 -8.94
CA TYR A 4 10.53 9.10 -8.58
C TYR A 4 9.64 9.07 -9.83
N LYS A 5 9.33 7.86 -10.29
CA LYS A 5 8.53 7.64 -11.52
C LYS A 5 7.12 7.12 -11.24
N TRP A 6 6.87 6.70 -10.01
CA TRP A 6 5.65 5.99 -9.63
C TRP A 6 5.01 6.67 -8.42
N ILE A 7 3.70 6.53 -8.27
CA ILE A 7 2.97 6.94 -7.08
C ILE A 7 2.16 5.75 -6.59
N LEU A 8 2.22 5.48 -5.29
CA LEU A 8 1.35 4.54 -4.62
C LEU A 8 0.25 5.33 -3.94
N VAL A 9 -1.00 4.94 -4.20
CA VAL A 9 -2.18 5.64 -3.71
C VAL A 9 -3.08 4.64 -3.00
N ALA A 10 -3.53 4.97 -1.81
CA ALA A 10 -4.64 4.31 -1.13
C ALA A 10 -5.77 5.32 -0.94
N VAL A 11 -6.99 4.85 -1.14
CA VAL A 11 -8.20 5.65 -0.97
C VAL A 11 -9.10 4.93 0.01
N ASP A 12 -9.45 5.61 1.10
CA ASP A 12 -10.48 5.11 2.00
C ASP A 12 -11.82 5.08 1.25
N TYR A 13 -12.47 3.92 1.28
CA TYR A 13 -13.65 3.69 0.44
C TYR A 13 -14.84 4.57 0.86
N PHE A 14 -15.01 4.82 2.16
CA PHE A 14 -16.15 5.54 2.71
C PHE A 14 -15.97 7.06 2.60
N THR A 15 -14.91 7.60 3.19
CA THR A 15 -14.64 9.04 3.25
C THR A 15 -14.06 9.61 1.97
N LYS A 16 -13.57 8.74 1.07
CA LYS A 16 -12.75 9.11 -0.09
C LYS A 16 -11.44 9.81 0.28
N TRP A 17 -10.97 9.66 1.53
CA TRP A 17 -9.68 10.16 1.96
C TRP A 17 -8.53 9.49 1.20
N ILE A 18 -7.52 10.27 0.81
CA ILE A 18 -6.42 9.80 -0.05
C ILE A 18 -5.09 9.87 0.71
N GLU A 19 -4.35 8.76 0.71
CA GLU A 19 -2.93 8.71 1.08
C GLU A 19 -2.11 8.39 -0.16
N ALA A 20 -1.08 9.19 -0.43
CA ALA A 20 -0.25 9.03 -1.62
C ALA A 20 1.24 9.17 -1.30
N LYS A 21 2.06 8.30 -1.89
CA LYS A 21 3.51 8.29 -1.68
C LYS A 21 4.26 8.11 -3.00
N PRO A 22 5.25 8.97 -3.32
CA PRO A 22 6.07 8.77 -4.50
C PRO A 22 7.05 7.60 -4.29
N LEU A 23 7.24 6.79 -5.34
CA LEU A 23 8.13 5.64 -5.37
C LEU A 23 9.14 5.76 -6.54
N ALA A 24 10.39 5.45 -6.26
CA ALA A 24 11.42 5.32 -7.29
C ALA A 24 11.23 4.02 -8.09
N GLN A 25 10.79 2.95 -7.43
CA GLN A 25 10.49 1.66 -8.04
C GLN A 25 9.27 1.03 -7.33
N PRO A 26 8.30 0.46 -8.07
CA PRO A 26 7.19 -0.26 -7.49
C PRO A 26 7.69 -1.65 -7.06
N SER A 27 7.56 -1.97 -5.77
CA SER A 27 7.95 -3.27 -5.23
C SER A 27 7.03 -3.66 -4.08
N ALA A 28 6.85 -4.96 -3.85
CA ALA A 28 6.03 -5.45 -2.73
C ALA A 28 6.55 -4.94 -1.37
N GLN A 29 7.87 -4.76 -1.22
CA GLN A 29 8.45 -4.19 0.01
C GLN A 29 8.01 -2.74 0.22
N ASN A 30 7.98 -1.95 -0.85
CA ASN A 30 7.52 -0.56 -0.79
C ASN A 30 6.02 -0.47 -0.48
N VAL A 31 5.21 -1.39 -1.04
CA VAL A 31 3.77 -1.50 -0.73
C VAL A 31 3.57 -1.88 0.74
N LYS A 32 4.21 -2.94 1.25
CA LYS A 32 4.12 -3.33 2.68
C LYS A 32 4.51 -2.17 3.60
N SER A 33 5.61 -1.48 3.29
CA SER A 33 6.09 -0.35 4.10
C SER A 33 5.10 0.83 4.07
N PHE A 34 4.41 1.05 2.95
CA PHE A 34 3.36 2.06 2.84
C PHE A 34 2.11 1.65 3.63
N LEU A 35 1.62 0.42 3.47
CA LEU A 35 0.46 -0.08 4.22
C LEU A 35 0.69 0.03 5.74
N TRP A 36 1.87 -0.37 6.22
CA TRP A 36 2.18 -0.26 7.64
C TRP A 36 2.26 1.20 8.11
N ALA A 37 3.15 2.01 7.51
CA ALA A 37 3.46 3.33 8.02
C ALA A 37 2.39 4.39 7.73
N ASN A 38 1.75 4.31 6.56
CA ASN A 38 0.79 5.30 6.10
C ASN A 38 -0.67 4.91 6.38
N ILE A 39 -0.99 3.62 6.48
CA ILE A 39 -2.37 3.16 6.73
C ILE A 39 -2.51 2.66 8.17
N VAL A 40 -1.86 1.54 8.52
CA VAL A 40 -2.06 0.85 9.80
C VAL A 40 -1.67 1.70 11.00
N CYS A 41 -0.45 2.25 11.03
CA CYS A 41 0.03 3.04 12.17
C CYS A 41 -0.71 4.36 12.36
N ARG A 42 -1.39 4.88 11.33
CA ARG A 42 -2.06 6.20 11.37
C ARG A 42 -3.57 6.08 11.60
N TYR A 43 -4.20 5.13 10.93
CA TYR A 43 -5.65 5.01 10.85
C TYR A 43 -6.17 3.70 11.45
N GLY A 44 -5.28 2.77 11.81
CA GLY A 44 -5.63 1.44 12.26
C GLY A 44 -5.70 0.43 11.12
N ILE A 45 -6.05 -0.81 11.47
CA ILE A 45 -6.07 -1.93 10.52
C ILE A 45 -7.32 -1.78 9.62
N PRO A 46 -7.15 -1.68 8.29
CA PRO A 46 -8.29 -1.66 7.37
C PRO A 46 -8.99 -3.03 7.37
N MET A 47 -10.33 -3.03 7.30
CA MET A 47 -11.09 -4.28 7.24
C MET A 47 -10.83 -5.07 5.95
N VAL A 48 -10.70 -4.35 4.83
CA VAL A 48 -10.44 -4.95 3.51
C VAL A 48 -9.54 -4.02 2.71
N ILE A 49 -8.53 -4.58 2.06
CA ILE A 49 -7.71 -3.88 1.08
C ILE A 49 -8.06 -4.44 -0.30
N ILE A 50 -8.53 -3.55 -1.19
CA ILE A 50 -8.84 -3.89 -2.58
C ILE A 50 -7.76 -3.27 -3.46
N THR A 51 -7.12 -4.09 -4.29
CA THR A 51 -6.08 -3.66 -5.24
C THR A 51 -6.38 -4.24 -6.62
N ASP A 52 -5.74 -3.69 -7.64
CA ASP A 52 -5.68 -4.40 -8.92
C ASP A 52 -4.82 -5.67 -8.78
N ASN A 53 -4.85 -6.54 -9.79
CA ASN A 53 -4.03 -7.75 -9.80
C ASN A 53 -2.59 -7.47 -10.25
N GLY A 54 -2.07 -6.26 -10.00
CA GLY A 54 -0.71 -5.88 -10.32
C GLY A 54 0.28 -6.73 -9.55
N THR A 55 1.39 -7.11 -10.19
CA THR A 55 2.38 -8.06 -9.64
C THR A 55 2.99 -7.64 -8.30
N THR A 56 2.98 -6.34 -8.00
CA THR A 56 3.47 -5.80 -6.72
C THR A 56 2.46 -5.95 -5.58
N PHE A 57 1.16 -6.03 -5.90
CA PHE A 57 0.07 -6.25 -4.95
C PHE A 57 -0.30 -7.73 -4.83
N ALA A 58 -0.37 -8.44 -5.96
CA ALA A 58 -0.57 -9.89 -6.06
C ALA A 58 0.70 -10.69 -5.68
N ASN A 59 1.40 -10.24 -4.65
CA ASN A 59 2.64 -10.82 -4.17
C ASN A 59 2.39 -11.55 -2.85
N ARG A 60 2.98 -12.74 -2.69
CA ARG A 60 2.87 -13.53 -1.45
C ARG A 60 3.22 -12.73 -0.20
N ARG A 61 4.21 -11.84 -0.26
CA ARG A 61 4.58 -10.99 0.89
C ARG A 61 3.47 -10.04 1.34
N ILE A 62 2.64 -9.57 0.41
CA ILE A 62 1.49 -8.71 0.73
C ILE A 62 0.37 -9.57 1.30
N HIS A 63 0.11 -10.72 0.69
CA HIS A 63 -0.87 -11.67 1.21
C HIS A 63 -0.54 -12.12 2.64
N ASP A 64 0.69 -12.52 2.91
CA ASP A 64 1.14 -12.93 4.24
C ASP A 64 1.03 -11.78 5.25
N PHE A 65 1.40 -10.56 4.85
CA PHE A 65 1.23 -9.35 5.70
C PHE A 65 -0.24 -9.08 6.06
N CYS A 66 -1.17 -9.25 5.12
CA CYS A 66 -2.61 -9.10 5.39
C CYS A 66 -3.21 -10.28 6.15
N GLY A 67 -2.51 -11.42 6.26
CA GLY A 67 -2.94 -12.56 7.07
C GLY A 67 -2.45 -12.49 8.52
N GLU A 68 -1.41 -11.70 8.79
CA GLU A 68 -0.84 -11.47 10.13
C GLU A 68 -1.61 -10.41 10.94
N HIS A 69 -2.43 -9.59 10.29
CA HIS A 69 -3.08 -8.40 10.84
C HIS A 69 -4.51 -8.28 10.35
#